data_AF-A0A1M7QJU4-F1
#
_entry.id   AF-A0A1M7QJU4-F1
#
_cell.length_a   1.000
_cell.length_b   1.000
_cell.length_c   1.000
_cell.angle_alpha   90.00
_cell.angle_beta   90.00
_cell.angle_gamma   90.00
#
_symmetry.space_group_name_H-M   'P 1'
#
loop_
_entity.id
_entity.type
_entity.pdbx_description
1 polymer ?
#
loop_
_entity_poly.entity_id
_entity_poly.type
_entity_poly.pdbx_seq_one_letter_code
_entity_poly.pdbx_strand_id
1 'polypeptide(L)'
;MDLRTTEQKAANAECGMASFVLKQSGARISGSHTFATAGCSRLNEGGEGTGKGRVVGTVAHLVVTSGRNGAVVKGVATLKNDALYWETKEEISAGEQGDSPLILDKGLLTRTGN
;
A
#
# COMPACT_ATOMS: atom_id res chain seq x y z
N MET A 1 6.37 -4.52 -3.87
CA MET A 1 6.94 -3.75 -4.99
C MET A 1 8.20 -3.06 -4.51
N ASP A 2 9.29 -3.18 -5.26
CA ASP A 2 10.53 -2.47 -4.99
C ASP A 2 10.53 -1.13 -5.72
N LEU A 3 10.52 -0.04 -4.95
CA LEU A 3 10.51 1.36 -5.37
C LEU A 3 11.92 1.93 -5.57
N ARG A 4 12.98 1.17 -5.27
CA ARG A 4 14.36 1.62 -5.47
C ARG A 4 14.68 1.72 -6.96
N THR A 5 15.41 2.76 -7.31
CA THR A 5 16.08 2.89 -8.62
C THR A 5 17.18 1.83 -8.78
N THR A 6 17.65 1.63 -10.01
CA THR A 6 18.74 0.69 -10.30
C THR A 6 20.00 1.04 -9.52
N GLU A 7 20.31 2.34 -9.42
CA GLU A 7 21.47 2.87 -8.71
C GLU A 7 21.35 2.61 -7.21
N GLN A 8 20.16 2.82 -6.64
CA GLN A 8 19.89 2.54 -5.22
C GLN A 8 19.98 1.04 -4.91
N LYS A 9 19.57 0.17 -5.84
CA LYS A 9 19.75 -1.29 -5.69
C LYS A 9 21.22 -1.67 -5.75
N ALA A 10 21.98 -1.11 -6.69
CA ALA A 10 23.42 -1.35 -6.82
C ALA A 10 24.19 -0.88 -5.58
N ALA A 11 23.72 0.20 -4.93
CA ALA A 11 24.26 0.71 -3.68
C ALA A 11 23.75 -0.03 -2.42
N ASN A 12 22.96 -1.09 -2.56
CA ASN A 12 22.32 -1.83 -1.47
C ASN A 12 21.54 -0.91 -0.50
N ALA A 13 20.86 0.11 -1.03
CA ALA A 13 20.06 1.01 -0.21
C ALA A 13 18.96 0.23 0.54
N GLU A 14 18.86 0.49 1.85
CA GLU A 14 17.84 -0.05 2.73
C GLU A 14 16.44 0.51 2.39
N CYS A 15 15.37 -0.16 2.82
CA CYS A 15 13.98 0.20 2.51
C CYS A 15 13.68 0.36 1.00
N GLY A 16 12.71 1.22 0.64
CA GLY A 16 12.26 1.37 -0.75
C GLY A 16 11.21 0.35 -1.17
N MET A 17 10.37 -0.14 -0.25
CA MET A 17 9.37 -1.15 -0.55
C MET A 17 7.95 -0.63 -0.32
N ALA A 18 7.04 -1.04 -1.19
CA ALA A 18 5.60 -0.95 -0.99
C ALA A 18 5.00 -2.35 -0.87
N SER A 19 4.23 -2.62 0.18
CA SER A 19 3.58 -3.91 0.41
C SER A 19 2.23 -3.74 1.12
N PHE A 20 1.37 -4.74 0.91
CA PHE A 20 0.16 -4.96 1.69
C PHE A 20 0.20 -6.37 2.28
N VAL A 21 -0.22 -6.52 3.52
CA VAL A 21 -0.50 -7.82 4.14
C VAL A 21 -2.00 -7.87 4.39
N LEU A 22 -2.71 -8.64 3.56
CA LEU A 22 -4.17 -8.69 3.56
C LEU A 22 -4.66 -10.06 4.01
N LYS A 23 -5.62 -10.06 4.92
CA LYS A 23 -6.40 -11.23 5.33
C LYS A 23 -7.83 -11.05 4.85
N GLN A 24 -8.33 -12.07 4.14
CA GLN A 24 -9.70 -12.10 3.67
C GLN A 24 -10.54 -13.08 4.49
N SER A 25 -11.74 -12.66 4.89
CA SER A 25 -12.77 -13.51 5.49
C SER A 25 -14.10 -13.28 4.78
N GLY A 26 -14.50 -14.26 3.97
CA GLY A 26 -15.62 -14.10 3.04
C GLY A 26 -15.37 -12.93 2.08
N ALA A 27 -16.26 -11.93 2.08
CA ALA A 27 -16.11 -10.73 1.28
C ALA A 27 -15.35 -9.59 1.98
N ARG A 28 -14.94 -9.74 3.25
CA ARG A 28 -14.27 -8.68 4.01
C ARG A 28 -12.75 -8.84 3.94
N ILE A 29 -12.04 -7.72 3.84
CA ILE A 29 -10.58 -7.64 3.94
C ILE A 29 -10.22 -6.80 5.16
N SER A 30 -9.26 -7.30 5.94
CA SER A 30 -8.48 -6.52 6.90
C SER A 30 -7.00 -6.71 6.59
N GLY A 31 -6.18 -5.73 6.93
CA GLY A 31 -4.75 -5.85 6.71
C GLY A 31 -3.96 -4.65 7.16
N SER A 32 -2.67 -4.71 6.84
CA SER A 32 -1.68 -3.66 7.04
C SER A 32 -1.06 -3.28 5.70
N HIS A 33 -0.38 -2.14 5.70
CA HIS A 33 0.43 -1.68 4.58
C HIS A 33 1.75 -1.12 5.07
N THR A 34 2.74 -1.19 4.19
CA THR A 34 4.02 -0.52 4.37
C THR A 34 4.37 0.18 3.06
N PHE A 35 4.72 1.46 3.15
CA PHE A 35 5.34 2.22 2.09
C PHE A 35 6.59 2.89 2.62
N ALA A 36 7.74 2.58 2.05
CA ALA A 36 9.01 3.18 2.43
C ALA A 36 9.73 3.71 1.20
N THR A 37 10.29 4.92 1.28
CA THR A 37 11.26 5.42 0.31
C THR A 37 12.59 4.69 0.47
N ALA A 38 13.43 4.73 -0.57
CA ALA A 38 14.80 4.22 -0.49
C ALA A 38 15.58 4.99 0.59
N GLY A 39 16.41 4.27 1.34
CA GLY A 39 17.16 4.81 2.48
C GLY A 39 16.30 5.13 3.71
N CYS A 40 15.07 4.62 3.77
CA CYS A 40 14.14 4.76 4.89
C CYS A 40 13.82 6.21 5.30
N SER A 41 14.12 7.20 4.44
CA SER A 41 13.94 8.62 4.75
C SER A 41 12.49 9.00 5.03
N ARG A 42 11.55 8.24 4.44
CA ARG A 42 10.12 8.36 4.67
C ARG A 42 9.51 6.96 4.74
N LEU A 43 8.80 6.70 5.83
CA LEU A 43 8.07 5.47 6.10
C LEU A 43 6.61 5.79 6.39
N ASN A 44 5.68 5.03 5.81
CA ASN A 44 4.26 5.00 6.13
C ASN A 44 3.89 3.54 6.40
N GLU A 45 3.69 3.23 7.67
CA GLU A 45 3.21 1.94 8.12
C GLU A 45 1.84 2.10 8.74
N GLY A 46 0.92 1.25 8.34
CA GLY A 46 -0.37 1.10 8.99
C GLY A 46 -0.51 -0.31 9.54
N GLY A 47 -0.85 -0.43 10.82
CA GLY A 47 -1.09 -1.70 11.48
C GLY A 47 -2.37 -2.41 11.00
N GLU A 48 -2.70 -3.53 11.65
CA GLU A 48 -3.92 -4.29 11.32
C GLU A 48 -5.17 -3.40 11.39
N GLY A 49 -5.95 -3.40 10.31
CA GLY A 49 -7.18 -2.60 10.21
C GLY A 49 -6.96 -1.19 9.68
N THR A 50 -5.74 -0.80 9.31
CA THR A 50 -5.52 0.42 8.52
C THR A 50 -5.82 0.19 7.03
N GLY A 51 -5.69 -1.05 6.56
CA GLY A 51 -6.30 -1.53 5.32
C GLY A 51 -7.61 -2.23 5.61
N LYS A 52 -8.75 -1.62 5.25
CA LYS A 52 -10.08 -2.25 5.34
C LYS A 52 -10.72 -2.30 3.98
N GLY A 53 -11.43 -3.38 3.67
CA GLY A 53 -12.04 -3.46 2.36
C GLY A 53 -13.06 -4.55 2.16
N ARG A 54 -13.53 -4.62 0.92
CA ARG A 54 -14.42 -5.67 0.45
C ARG A 54 -14.00 -6.20 -0.91
N VAL A 55 -14.19 -7.50 -1.12
CA VAL A 55 -14.01 -8.16 -2.41
C VAL A 55 -15.34 -8.27 -3.15
N VAL A 56 -15.34 -7.85 -4.41
CA VAL A 56 -16.43 -8.08 -5.37
C VAL A 56 -15.81 -8.73 -6.61
N GLY A 57 -16.07 -10.03 -6.80
CA GLY A 57 -15.40 -10.81 -7.85
C GLY A 57 -13.89 -10.93 -7.61
N THR A 58 -13.08 -10.46 -8.57
CA THR A 58 -11.60 -10.43 -8.49
C THR A 58 -11.04 -9.08 -8.04
N VAL A 59 -11.93 -8.16 -7.66
CA VAL A 59 -11.61 -6.77 -7.35
C VAL A 59 -11.80 -6.52 -5.86
N ALA A 60 -10.73 -6.11 -5.19
CA ALA A 60 -10.76 -5.66 -3.80
C ALA A 60 -10.84 -4.13 -3.77
N HIS A 61 -11.86 -3.60 -3.11
CA HIS A 61 -11.97 -2.18 -2.77
C HIS A 61 -11.37 -1.99 -1.39
N LEU A 62 -10.28 -1.23 -1.28
CA LEU A 62 -9.58 -0.99 -0.03
C LEU A 62 -9.67 0.49 0.34
N VAL A 63 -9.87 0.74 1.62
CA VAL A 63 -9.64 2.02 2.28
C VAL A 63 -8.34 1.88 3.06
N VAL A 64 -7.42 2.81 2.81
CA VAL A 64 -6.07 2.82 3.38
C VAL A 64 -5.90 4.13 4.15
N THR A 65 -5.60 4.02 5.44
CA THR A 65 -5.29 5.17 6.29
C THR A 65 -3.78 5.30 6.45
N SER A 66 -3.20 6.42 6.04
CA SER A 66 -1.78 6.71 6.27
C SER A 66 -1.50 6.79 7.77
N GLY A 67 -0.56 5.98 8.24
CA GLY A 67 -0.07 6.07 9.61
C GLY A 67 0.81 7.30 9.85
N ARG A 68 1.20 8.03 8.79
CA ARG A 68 2.04 9.23 8.90
C ARG A 68 1.26 10.46 9.33
N ASN A 69 0.15 10.71 8.66
CA ASN A 69 -0.60 11.97 8.80
C ASN A 69 -2.12 11.74 8.89
N GLY A 70 -2.57 10.49 8.96
CA GLY A 70 -3.99 10.16 9.04
C GLY A 70 -4.78 10.30 7.74
N ALA A 71 -4.15 10.66 6.62
CA ALA A 71 -4.86 10.76 5.33
C ALA A 71 -5.53 9.43 4.98
N VAL A 72 -6.74 9.48 4.43
CA VAL A 72 -7.52 8.30 4.07
C VAL A 72 -7.75 8.32 2.59
N VAL A 73 -7.32 7.26 1.90
CA VAL A 73 -7.62 7.06 0.47
C VAL A 73 -8.43 5.80 0.29
N LYS A 74 -9.17 5.76 -0.82
CA LYS A 74 -9.75 4.53 -1.34
C LYS A 74 -9.12 4.20 -2.67
N GLY A 75 -8.77 2.94 -2.80
CA GLY A 75 -8.26 2.39 -4.04
C GLY A 75 -8.85 1.03 -4.34
N VAL A 76 -8.49 0.57 -5.52
CA VAL A 76 -8.91 -0.70 -6.07
C VAL A 76 -7.67 -1.55 -6.29
N ALA A 77 -7.75 -2.79 -5.81
CA ALA A 77 -6.74 -3.83 -5.95
C ALA A 77 -7.34 -4.97 -6.77
N THR A 78 -6.90 -5.12 -8.02
CA THR A 78 -7.35 -6.24 -8.87
C THR A 78 -6.32 -7.35 -8.84
N LEU A 79 -6.72 -8.57 -8.46
CA LEU A 79 -5.83 -9.73 -8.50
C LEU A 79 -5.83 -10.33 -9.91
N LYS A 80 -4.66 -10.39 -10.57
CA LYS A 80 -4.46 -11.08 -11.85
C LYS A 80 -3.13 -11.81 -11.84
N ASN A 81 -3.11 -13.09 -12.17
CA ASN A 81 -1.89 -13.91 -12.26
C ASN A 81 -1.00 -13.83 -10.99
N ASP A 82 -1.62 -13.92 -9.80
CA ASP A 82 -0.97 -13.80 -8.48
C ASP A 82 -0.24 -12.47 -8.21
N ALA A 83 -0.54 -11.44 -9.01
CA ALA A 83 -0.10 -10.08 -8.80
C ALA A 83 -1.31 -9.16 -8.54
N LEU A 84 -1.12 -8.24 -7.61
CA LEU A 84 -2.15 -7.31 -7.17
C LEU A 84 -1.90 -5.94 -7.80
N TYR A 85 -2.80 -5.55 -8.69
CA TYR A 85 -2.77 -4.28 -9.40
C TYR A 85 -3.51 -3.25 -8.56
N TRP A 86 -2.75 -2.39 -7.90
CA TRP A 86 -3.26 -1.32 -7.04
C TRP A 86 -3.41 -0.02 -7.82
N GLU A 87 -4.51 0.69 -7.57
CA GLU A 87 -4.75 2.05 -8.04
C GLU A 87 -5.61 2.82 -7.04
N THR A 88 -5.12 3.97 -6.60
CA THR A 88 -5.85 4.95 -5.79
C THR A 88 -6.89 5.63 -6.68
N LYS A 89 -8.13 5.71 -6.20
CA LYS A 89 -9.26 6.27 -6.96
C LYS A 89 -9.72 7.61 -6.38
N GLU A 90 -9.71 7.73 -5.07
CA GLU A 90 -10.15 8.94 -4.38
C GLU A 90 -9.40 9.11 -3.06
N GLU A 91 -9.13 10.36 -2.71
CA GLU A 91 -8.82 10.76 -1.34
C GLU A 91 -10.16 11.00 -0.61
N ILE A 92 -10.40 10.26 0.46
CA ILE A 92 -11.61 10.39 1.29
C ILE A 92 -11.41 11.51 2.33
N SER A 93 -10.21 11.60 2.89
CA SER A 93 -9.86 12.60 3.88
C SER A 93 -8.40 13.01 3.71
N ALA A 94 -8.17 14.31 3.65
CA ALA A 94 -6.82 14.85 3.80
C ALA A 94 -6.27 14.50 5.18
N GLY A 95 -4.96 14.28 5.24
CA GLY A 95 -4.23 14.15 6.50
C GLY A 95 -3.79 15.50 7.06
N GLU A 96 -3.06 15.47 8.17
CA GLU A 96 -2.42 16.65 8.74
C GLU A 96 -1.51 17.36 7.72
N GLN A 97 -1.61 18.70 7.67
CA GLN A 97 -0.86 19.51 6.72
C GLN A 97 0.64 19.50 7.03
N GLY A 98 1.47 19.51 5.97
CA GLY A 98 2.92 19.63 6.08
C GLY A 98 3.68 18.30 5.98
N ASP A 99 3.03 17.15 6.10
CA ASP A 99 3.62 15.85 5.74
C ASP A 99 2.81 15.16 4.63
N SER A 100 3.50 14.61 3.64
CA SER A 100 2.86 13.86 2.57
C SER A 100 2.44 12.48 3.08
N PRO A 101 1.25 11.97 2.69
CA PRO A 101 0.69 10.73 3.23
C PRO A 101 1.46 9.48 2.81
N LEU A 102 2.32 9.60 1.78
CA LEU A 102 3.13 8.52 1.23
C LEU A 102 2.31 7.24 1.00
N ILE A 103 1.21 7.39 0.26
CA ILE A 103 0.42 6.27 -0.25
C ILE A 103 0.68 6.18 -1.75
N LEU A 104 0.83 4.95 -2.24
CA LEU A 104 1.10 4.69 -3.66
C LEU A 104 -0.10 5.06 -4.51
N ASP A 105 0.10 5.88 -5.55
CA ASP A 105 -0.96 6.19 -6.51
C ASP A 105 -1.38 4.94 -7.29
N LYS A 106 -0.42 4.26 -7.93
CA LYS A 106 -0.64 2.98 -8.61
C LYS A 106 0.58 2.07 -8.51
N GLY A 107 0.38 0.77 -8.61
CA GLY A 107 1.50 -0.16 -8.73
C GLY A 107 1.12 -1.62 -8.86
N LEU A 108 2.10 -2.42 -9.27
CA LEU A 108 2.01 -3.87 -9.35
C LEU A 108 2.71 -4.48 -8.13
N LEU A 109 1.94 -5.15 -7.29
CA LEU A 109 2.43 -5.81 -6.09
C LEU A 109 2.47 -7.31 -6.35
N THR A 110 3.68 -7.85 -6.45
CA THR A 110 3.90 -9.29 -6.54
C THR A 110 3.79 -9.91 -5.16
N ARG A 111 3.20 -11.11 -5.09
CA ARG A 111 3.20 -11.91 -3.88
C ARG A 111 4.63 -12.25 -3.48
N THR A 112 5.04 -11.82 -2.30
CA THR A 112 6.22 -12.35 -1.64
C THR A 112 5.76 -13.59 -0.87
N GLY A 113 6.42 -14.73 -1.09
CA GLY A 113 6.00 -16.03 -0.52
C GLY A 113 5.75 -16.00 0.99
N ASN A 114 4.89 -16.92 1.44
CA ASN A 114 4.44 -17.09 2.83
C ASN A 114 5.58 -17.17 3.85
#